data_AF-A0A1G6YGM8-F1
#
_entry.id   AF-A0A1G6YGM8-F1
#
_cell.length_a   1.000
_cell.length_b   1.000
_cell.length_c   1.000
_cell.angle_alpha   90.00
_cell.angle_beta   90.00
_cell.angle_gamma   90.00
#
_symmetry.space_group_name_H-M   'P 1'
#
loop_
_entity.id
_entity.type
_entity.pdbx_description
1 polymer ?
#
loop_
_entity_poly.entity_id
_entity_poly.type
_entity_poly.pdbx_seq_one_letter_code
_entity_poly.pdbx_strand_id
1 'polypeptide(L)'
;MEEDTEINSIIAPYKKEMDCRMDEKISHTSMDLDKNGDNSTLGNLLADYTYAAAREWAKKNNIPSVDAAVINIGSIRSTIGRGDILLRHIYEVMPFENQLVIVKFKGKDIQGLFDYYAKTKKNNPISHLVISVEKGKITKALIDGKPIDESRDYYIATNDYLALGGDNMWFFGKGEIIDTNEKLRDIFIREFKKHPEVVPPTAIRLTFIK
;
A
#
# COMPACT_ATOMS: atom_id res chain seq x y z
N MET A 1 -29.73 -30.77 12.47
CA MET A 1 -30.35 -29.54 13.03
C MET A 1 -29.96 -29.30 14.48
N GLU A 2 -29.66 -30.33 15.29
CA GLU A 2 -29.11 -30.15 16.65
C GLU A 2 -27.61 -29.75 16.65
N GLU A 3 -26.78 -30.31 15.76
CA GLU A 3 -25.36 -29.94 15.62
C GLU A 3 -25.14 -28.45 15.34
N ASP A 4 -26.00 -27.81 14.55
CA ASP A 4 -25.94 -26.37 14.27
C ASP A 4 -26.17 -25.54 15.55
N THR A 5 -27.00 -26.00 16.48
CA THR A 5 -27.35 -25.22 17.68
C THR A 5 -26.21 -25.27 18.71
N GLU A 6 -25.56 -26.42 18.85
CA GLU A 6 -24.44 -26.61 19.76
C GLU A 6 -23.17 -25.91 19.26
N ILE A 7 -22.85 -26.03 17.97
CA ILE A 7 -21.74 -25.28 17.33
C ILE A 7 -21.98 -23.78 17.43
N ASN A 8 -23.19 -23.29 17.15
CA ASN A 8 -23.51 -21.87 17.27
C ASN A 8 -23.38 -21.36 18.71
N SER A 9 -23.74 -22.17 19.71
CA SER A 9 -23.61 -21.79 21.12
C SER A 9 -22.14 -21.63 21.57
N ILE A 10 -21.25 -22.45 21.02
CA ILE A 10 -19.80 -22.37 21.26
C ILE A 10 -19.20 -21.15 20.55
N ILE A 11 -19.60 -20.87 19.31
CA ILE A 11 -19.03 -19.78 18.48
C ILE A 11 -19.55 -18.40 18.89
N ALA A 12 -20.81 -18.29 19.32
CA ALA A 12 -21.47 -17.03 19.65
C ALA A 12 -20.67 -16.11 20.60
N PRO A 13 -20.11 -16.58 21.74
CA PRO A 13 -19.32 -15.70 22.62
C PRO A 13 -18.04 -15.18 21.94
N TYR A 14 -17.31 -16.02 21.21
CA TYR A 14 -16.10 -15.60 20.48
C TYR A 14 -16.42 -14.59 19.38
N LYS A 15 -17.53 -14.81 18.66
CA LYS A 15 -18.01 -13.88 17.64
C LYS A 15 -18.36 -12.53 18.26
N LYS A 16 -19.06 -12.52 19.41
CA LYS A 16 -19.42 -11.29 20.11
C LYS A 16 -18.20 -10.51 20.60
N GLU A 17 -17.21 -11.18 21.20
CA GLU A 17 -15.96 -10.54 21.63
C GLU A 17 -15.20 -9.96 20.44
N MET A 18 -15.11 -10.72 19.35
CA MET A 18 -14.48 -10.28 18.10
C MET A 18 -15.22 -9.06 17.53
N ASP A 19 -16.55 -9.10 17.44
CA ASP A 19 -17.36 -8.00 16.93
C ASP A 19 -17.14 -6.72 17.76
N CYS A 20 -17.14 -6.83 19.09
CA CYS A 20 -16.86 -5.68 19.96
C CYS A 20 -15.46 -5.08 19.72
N ARG A 21 -14.44 -5.91 19.47
CA ARG A 21 -13.10 -5.42 19.12
C ARG A 21 -13.06 -4.77 17.75
N MET A 22 -13.79 -5.34 16.79
CA MET A 22 -13.86 -4.86 15.42
C MET A 22 -14.60 -3.53 15.28
N ASP A 23 -15.46 -3.19 16.26
CA ASP A 23 -16.15 -1.90 16.37
C ASP A 23 -15.37 -0.82 17.13
N GLU A 24 -14.10 -1.09 17.50
CA GLU A 24 -13.22 -0.05 18.02
C GLU A 24 -13.06 1.07 16.98
N LYS A 25 -13.46 2.30 17.34
CA LYS A 25 -13.14 3.49 16.56
C LYS A 25 -11.64 3.76 16.66
N ILE A 26 -10.96 3.77 15.51
CA ILE A 26 -9.52 3.99 15.42
C ILE A 26 -9.16 5.36 14.84
N SER A 27 -10.06 5.97 14.07
CA SER A 27 -9.88 7.30 13.46
C SER A 27 -11.22 7.86 12.96
N HIS A 28 -11.22 8.98 12.23
CA HIS A 28 -12.33 9.46 11.43
C HIS A 28 -11.84 10.20 10.19
N THR A 29 -12.71 10.42 9.21
CA THR A 29 -12.42 11.21 8.01
C THR A 29 -13.65 12.01 7.58
N SER A 30 -13.44 13.18 7.00
CA SER A 30 -14.51 14.08 6.55
C SER A 30 -15.00 13.79 5.12
N MET A 31 -14.37 12.84 4.42
CA MET A 31 -14.70 12.46 3.05
C MET A 31 -14.60 10.95 2.80
N ASP A 32 -15.18 10.49 1.70
CA ASP A 32 -15.12 9.09 1.31
C ASP A 32 -13.70 8.75 0.80
N LEU A 33 -13.10 7.67 1.32
CA LEU A 33 -11.80 7.14 0.89
C LEU A 33 -12.03 6.04 -0.14
N ASP A 34 -11.84 6.39 -1.40
CA ASP A 34 -12.07 5.54 -2.56
C ASP A 34 -10.84 4.78 -3.04
N LYS A 35 -11.08 3.73 -3.84
CA LYS A 35 -10.05 2.94 -4.53
C LYS A 35 -10.12 3.03 -6.05
N ASN A 36 -10.96 3.93 -6.57
CA ASN A 36 -11.28 4.03 -8.00
C ASN A 36 -10.55 5.21 -8.66
N GLY A 37 -10.41 5.16 -9.98
CA GLY A 37 -9.72 6.20 -10.76
C GLY A 37 -8.20 6.13 -10.64
N ASP A 38 -7.51 6.99 -11.38
CA ASP A 38 -6.06 7.19 -11.25
C ASP A 38 -5.80 8.10 -10.05
N ASN A 39 -4.95 7.70 -9.09
CA ASN A 39 -4.72 8.43 -7.82
C ASN A 39 -5.87 8.39 -6.81
N SER A 40 -6.55 7.25 -6.71
CA SER A 40 -7.56 7.01 -5.67
C SER A 40 -7.08 7.43 -4.27
N THR A 41 -7.96 8.08 -3.51
CA THR A 41 -7.66 8.67 -2.21
C THR A 41 -7.16 7.66 -1.19
N LEU A 42 -7.84 6.51 -1.05
CA LEU A 42 -7.42 5.43 -0.16
C LEU A 42 -6.12 4.80 -0.64
N GLY A 43 -5.99 4.58 -1.96
CA GLY A 43 -4.76 4.00 -2.53
C GLY A 43 -3.52 4.83 -2.22
N ASN A 44 -3.58 6.14 -2.47
CA ASN A 44 -2.46 7.05 -2.21
C ASN A 44 -2.15 7.14 -0.71
N LEU A 45 -3.18 7.18 0.14
CA LEU A 45 -3.01 7.19 1.59
C LEU A 45 -2.29 5.92 2.07
N LEU A 46 -2.70 4.74 1.62
CA LEU A 46 -2.07 3.47 2.01
C LEU A 46 -0.64 3.35 1.47
N ALA A 47 -0.36 3.89 0.29
CA ALA A 47 1.01 3.98 -0.22
C ALA A 47 1.88 4.91 0.65
N ASP A 48 1.34 6.02 1.16
CA ASP A 48 2.05 6.92 2.07
C ASP A 48 2.32 6.27 3.42
N TYR A 49 1.34 5.56 3.98
CA TYR A 49 1.54 4.79 5.22
C TYR A 49 2.57 3.68 5.04
N THR A 50 2.57 2.99 3.90
CA THR A 50 3.58 1.99 3.54
C THR A 50 4.97 2.63 3.48
N TYR A 51 5.10 3.77 2.79
CA TYR A 51 6.35 4.53 2.71
C TYR A 51 6.85 4.98 4.08
N ALA A 52 5.99 5.61 4.88
CA ALA A 52 6.33 6.15 6.18
C ALA A 52 6.79 5.05 7.14
N ALA A 53 6.07 3.92 7.20
CA ALA A 53 6.44 2.77 8.00
C ALA A 53 7.78 2.17 7.57
N ALA A 54 7.99 1.99 6.27
CA ALA A 54 9.25 1.46 5.75
C ALA A 54 10.44 2.38 6.05
N ARG A 55 10.25 3.69 5.97
CA ARG A 55 11.27 4.67 6.33
C ARG A 55 11.60 4.64 7.83
N GLU A 56 10.58 4.54 8.68
CA GLU A 56 10.74 4.39 10.13
C GLU A 56 11.50 3.09 10.47
N TRP A 57 11.10 1.97 9.85
CA TRP A 57 11.74 0.68 10.03
C TRP A 57 13.20 0.70 9.55
N ALA A 58 13.48 1.25 8.36
CA ALA A 58 14.83 1.33 7.81
C ALA A 58 15.76 2.12 8.74
N LYS A 59 15.29 3.27 9.24
CA LYS A 59 16.03 4.09 10.22
C LYS A 59 16.37 3.30 11.50
N LYS A 60 15.41 2.53 12.04
CA LYS A 60 15.62 1.73 13.26
C LYS A 60 16.61 0.56 13.05
N ASN A 61 16.68 0.03 11.83
CA ASN A 61 17.49 -1.15 11.50
C ASN A 61 18.80 -0.79 10.76
N ASN A 62 19.20 0.48 10.73
CA ASN A 62 20.39 0.97 10.04
C ASN A 62 20.44 0.61 8.55
N ILE A 63 19.27 0.52 7.90
CA ILE A 63 19.13 0.39 6.45
C ILE A 63 19.07 1.80 5.85
N PRO A 64 19.65 2.04 4.66
CA PRO A 64 19.51 3.32 3.97
C PRO A 64 18.05 3.75 3.80
N SER A 65 17.83 5.07 3.73
CA SER A 65 16.47 5.62 3.68
C SER A 65 15.70 5.07 2.48
N VAL A 66 14.43 4.73 2.72
CA VAL A 66 13.48 4.38 1.67
C VAL A 66 13.17 5.62 0.83
N ASP A 67 13.13 5.43 -0.50
CA ASP A 67 12.98 6.47 -1.50
C ASP A 67 11.55 6.63 -2.00
N ALA A 68 10.81 5.52 -2.06
CA ALA A 68 9.46 5.49 -2.58
C ALA A 68 8.71 4.24 -2.10
N ALA A 69 7.40 4.21 -2.32
CA ALA A 69 6.59 3.02 -2.13
C ALA A 69 5.67 2.74 -3.32
N VAL A 70 5.40 1.46 -3.57
CA VAL A 70 4.38 0.98 -4.51
C VAL A 70 3.60 -0.15 -3.86
N ILE A 71 2.28 -0.10 -3.96
CA ILE A 71 1.39 -1.21 -3.59
C ILE A 71 0.48 -1.54 -4.76
N ASN A 72 -0.04 -2.77 -4.82
CA ASN A 72 -0.96 -3.15 -5.87
C ASN A 72 -2.39 -2.78 -5.52
N ILE A 73 -3.12 -2.24 -6.49
CA ILE A 73 -4.54 -1.87 -6.30
C ILE A 73 -5.43 -3.08 -5.98
N GLY A 74 -5.03 -4.27 -6.43
CA GLY A 74 -5.74 -5.52 -6.16
C GLY A 74 -5.79 -5.92 -4.69
N SER A 75 -4.85 -5.40 -3.89
CA SER A 75 -4.82 -5.59 -2.42
C SER A 75 -5.90 -4.77 -1.69
N ILE A 76 -6.39 -3.68 -2.31
CA ILE A 76 -7.40 -2.79 -1.75
C ILE A 76 -8.78 -3.28 -2.16
N ARG A 77 -9.52 -3.85 -1.20
CA ARG A 77 -10.75 -4.62 -1.47
C ARG A 77 -12.02 -3.83 -1.29
N SER A 78 -12.02 -2.86 -0.37
CA SER A 78 -13.16 -2.01 -0.06
C SER A 78 -12.78 -0.52 -0.07
N THR A 79 -13.78 0.33 0.13
CA THR A 79 -13.65 1.76 0.38
C THR A 79 -14.00 2.06 1.85
N ILE A 80 -13.64 3.24 2.35
CA ILE A 80 -14.06 3.69 3.69
C ILE A 80 -14.95 4.92 3.49
N GLY A 81 -16.19 4.86 3.98
CA GLY A 81 -17.10 6.01 3.93
C GLY A 81 -16.67 7.12 4.88
N ARG A 82 -17.12 8.34 4.63
CA ARG A 82 -16.94 9.47 5.56
C ARG A 82 -17.48 9.13 6.95
N GLY A 83 -16.87 9.71 7.97
CA GLY A 83 -17.22 9.51 9.37
C GLY A 83 -16.19 8.65 10.11
N ASP A 84 -16.67 7.87 11.08
CA ASP A 84 -15.82 7.08 11.95
C ASP A 84 -15.17 5.92 11.18
N ILE A 85 -13.86 5.78 11.38
CA ILE A 85 -13.08 4.65 10.87
C ILE A 85 -12.96 3.64 11.99
N LEU A 86 -13.58 2.48 11.82
CA LEU A 86 -13.53 1.36 12.74
C LEU A 86 -12.43 0.38 12.37
N LEU A 87 -11.99 -0.43 13.33
CA LEU A 87 -11.01 -1.48 13.10
C LEU A 87 -11.44 -2.43 11.97
N ARG A 88 -12.72 -2.84 11.92
CA ARG A 88 -13.27 -3.68 10.83
C ARG A 88 -13.00 -3.14 9.44
N HIS A 89 -13.05 -1.82 9.25
CA HIS A 89 -12.85 -1.22 7.93
C HIS A 89 -11.44 -1.53 7.39
N ILE A 90 -10.42 -1.61 8.26
CA ILE A 90 -9.06 -1.92 7.83
C ILE A 90 -8.93 -3.40 7.41
N TYR A 91 -9.61 -4.31 8.11
CA TYR A 91 -9.67 -5.72 7.74
C TYR A 91 -10.44 -5.94 6.43
N GLU A 92 -11.51 -5.18 6.19
CA GLU A 92 -12.27 -5.20 4.94
C GLU A 92 -11.46 -4.60 3.77
N VAL A 93 -10.68 -3.55 4.01
CA VAL A 93 -9.85 -2.90 3.00
C VAL A 93 -8.68 -3.79 2.57
N MET A 94 -7.96 -4.40 3.52
CA MET A 94 -6.76 -5.22 3.27
C MET A 94 -6.86 -6.57 4.01
N PRO A 95 -7.65 -7.52 3.50
CA PRO A 95 -7.89 -8.82 4.14
C PRO A 95 -6.73 -9.81 3.99
N PHE A 96 -5.73 -9.48 3.18
CA PHE A 96 -4.53 -10.30 3.00
C PHE A 96 -3.50 -10.02 4.10
N GLU A 97 -2.68 -11.03 4.42
CA GLU A 97 -1.64 -10.94 5.44
C GLU A 97 -0.25 -10.66 4.86
N ASN A 98 -0.23 -9.86 3.80
CA ASN A 98 1.00 -9.44 3.13
C ASN A 98 1.91 -8.67 4.09
N GLN A 99 3.20 -8.92 3.94
CA GLN A 99 4.25 -8.22 4.70
C GLN A 99 4.77 -7.02 3.93
N LEU A 100 5.18 -6.01 4.68
CA LEU A 100 6.01 -4.92 4.16
C LEU A 100 7.39 -5.49 3.82
N VAL A 101 7.86 -5.20 2.62
CA VAL A 101 9.23 -5.50 2.19
C VAL A 101 9.85 -4.27 1.54
N ILE A 102 11.16 -4.14 1.63
CA ILE A 102 11.91 -3.09 0.94
C ILE A 102 12.75 -3.77 -0.12
N VAL A 103 12.64 -3.34 -1.37
CA VAL A 103 13.45 -3.86 -2.47
C VAL A 103 14.48 -2.83 -2.87
N LYS A 104 15.75 -3.20 -2.79
CA LYS A 104 16.88 -2.39 -3.21
C LYS A 104 17.21 -2.67 -4.68
N PHE A 105 17.20 -1.62 -5.48
CA PHE A 105 17.53 -1.67 -6.90
C PHE A 105 18.76 -0.84 -7.21
N LYS A 106 19.55 -1.26 -8.21
CA LYS A 106 20.38 -0.30 -8.94
C LYS A 106 19.46 0.55 -9.82
N GLY A 107 19.78 1.83 -9.99
CA GLY A 107 18.97 2.78 -10.76
C GLY A 107 18.63 2.29 -12.16
N LYS A 108 19.58 1.67 -12.86
CA LYS A 108 19.33 1.03 -14.17
C LYS A 108 18.24 -0.05 -14.15
N ASP A 109 18.03 -0.74 -13.03
CA ASP A 109 17.08 -1.84 -12.89
C ASP A 109 15.68 -1.35 -12.49
N ILE A 110 15.57 -0.15 -11.90
CA ILE A 110 14.27 0.45 -11.56
C ILE A 110 13.45 0.82 -12.80
N GLN A 111 14.09 0.91 -13.98
CA GLN A 111 13.41 1.18 -15.25
C GLN A 111 12.25 0.21 -15.51
N GLY A 112 12.37 -1.05 -15.07
CA GLY A 112 11.30 -2.04 -15.21
C GLY A 112 9.99 -1.66 -14.52
N LEU A 113 10.04 -0.86 -13.45
CA LEU A 113 8.86 -0.30 -12.78
C LEU A 113 8.11 0.66 -13.71
N PHE A 114 8.84 1.57 -14.35
CA PHE A 114 8.25 2.57 -15.25
C PHE A 114 7.75 1.91 -16.54
N ASP A 115 8.47 0.94 -17.08
CA ASP A 115 8.05 0.15 -18.24
C ASP A 115 6.73 -0.61 -17.95
N TYR A 116 6.57 -1.13 -16.73
CA TYR A 116 5.32 -1.75 -16.30
C TYR A 116 4.15 -0.76 -16.36
N TYR A 117 4.31 0.47 -15.84
CA TYR A 117 3.25 1.49 -15.90
C TYR A 117 2.99 1.96 -17.34
N ALA A 118 4.03 2.10 -18.16
CA ALA A 118 3.90 2.46 -19.56
C ALA A 118 3.04 1.45 -20.33
N LYS A 119 3.29 0.16 -20.08
CA LYS A 119 2.62 -0.97 -20.72
C LYS A 119 1.20 -1.18 -20.21
N THR A 120 1.02 -1.21 -18.88
CA THR A 120 -0.23 -1.65 -18.27
C THR A 120 -1.21 -0.51 -18.03
N LYS A 121 -0.71 0.72 -17.82
CA LYS A 121 -1.49 1.89 -17.40
C LYS A 121 -2.41 1.56 -16.21
N LYS A 122 -1.99 0.62 -15.35
CA LYS A 122 -2.74 0.22 -14.16
C LYS A 122 -2.47 1.22 -13.03
N ASN A 123 -3.52 1.65 -12.33
CA ASN A 123 -3.42 2.51 -11.16
C ASN A 123 -3.00 1.74 -9.90
N ASN A 124 -1.79 1.17 -9.90
CA ASN A 124 -1.20 0.67 -8.66
C ASN A 124 -0.74 1.88 -7.82
N PRO A 125 -1.21 2.05 -6.57
CA PRO A 125 -0.87 3.24 -5.81
C PRO A 125 0.62 3.37 -5.52
N ILE A 126 1.11 4.61 -5.56
CA ILE A 126 2.52 4.95 -5.37
C ILE A 126 2.69 6.09 -4.36
N SER A 127 3.84 6.16 -3.70
CA SER A 127 4.25 7.26 -2.81
C SER A 127 5.70 7.68 -3.12
N HIS A 128 5.97 8.99 -3.06
CA HIS A 128 7.24 9.61 -3.49
C HIS A 128 7.69 9.27 -4.92
N LEU A 129 6.74 8.86 -5.77
CA LEU A 129 6.92 8.65 -7.20
C LEU A 129 5.99 9.58 -7.98
N VAL A 130 6.44 10.05 -9.14
CA VAL A 130 5.59 10.71 -10.14
C VAL A 130 5.84 10.06 -11.49
N ILE A 131 4.78 9.49 -12.07
CA ILE A 131 4.81 8.78 -13.35
C ILE A 131 3.75 9.34 -14.27
N SER A 132 4.16 9.84 -15.42
CA SER A 132 3.26 10.24 -16.50
C SER A 132 3.54 9.38 -17.73
N VAL A 133 2.47 8.85 -18.31
CA VAL A 133 2.50 8.05 -19.54
C VAL A 133 1.64 8.73 -20.58
N GLU A 134 2.18 8.98 -21.76
CA GLU A 134 1.44 9.47 -22.93
C GLU A 134 1.61 8.48 -24.08
N LYS A 135 0.50 8.04 -24.70
CA LYS A 135 0.52 7.10 -25.84
C LYS A 135 1.36 5.84 -25.59
N GLY A 136 1.38 5.37 -24.34
CA GLY A 136 2.14 4.19 -23.91
C GLY A 136 3.65 4.42 -23.68
N LYS A 137 4.10 5.67 -23.64
CA LYS A 137 5.49 6.04 -23.36
C LYS A 137 5.58 6.86 -22.08
N ILE A 138 6.64 6.64 -21.30
CA ILE A 138 6.93 7.45 -20.11
C ILE A 138 7.36 8.85 -20.56
N THR A 139 6.62 9.86 -20.11
CA THR A 139 6.95 11.28 -20.32
C THR A 139 7.47 11.95 -19.06
N LYS A 140 7.20 11.35 -17.89
CA LYS A 140 7.74 11.80 -16.60
C LYS A 140 7.97 10.60 -15.70
N ALA A 141 9.15 10.54 -15.08
CA ALA A 141 9.52 9.54 -14.09
C ALA A 141 10.40 10.21 -13.04
N LEU A 142 9.85 10.45 -11.85
CA LEU A 142 10.57 11.05 -10.73
C LEU A 142 10.48 10.16 -9.50
N ILE A 143 11.57 10.13 -8.74
CA ILE A 143 11.66 9.55 -7.40
C ILE A 143 12.08 10.66 -6.46
N ASP A 144 11.27 10.92 -5.43
CA ASP A 144 11.46 12.02 -4.48
C ASP A 144 11.69 13.38 -5.18
N GLY A 145 10.91 13.62 -6.25
CA GLY A 145 10.97 14.84 -7.05
C GLY A 145 12.18 14.96 -8.01
N LYS A 146 13.08 13.97 -8.04
CA LYS A 146 14.29 13.98 -8.88
C LYS A 146 14.20 12.96 -10.02
N PRO A 147 14.82 13.24 -11.19
CA PRO A 147 15.04 12.22 -12.21
C PRO A 147 15.81 11.03 -11.65
N ILE A 148 15.65 9.87 -12.29
CA ILE A 148 16.34 8.65 -11.92
C ILE A 148 17.83 8.79 -12.28
N ASP A 149 18.69 8.44 -11.33
CA ASP A 149 20.13 8.29 -11.51
C ASP A 149 20.46 6.81 -11.63
N GLU A 150 20.85 6.37 -12.83
CA GLU A 150 21.10 4.95 -13.12
C GLU A 150 22.21 4.33 -12.27
N SER A 151 23.13 5.15 -11.74
CA SER A 151 24.31 4.70 -10.98
C SER A 151 24.03 4.48 -9.49
N ARG A 152 22.96 5.08 -8.98
CA ARG A 152 22.58 5.10 -7.56
C ARG A 152 21.75 3.87 -7.18
N ASP A 153 21.81 3.49 -5.90
CA ASP A 153 20.86 2.54 -5.31
C ASP A 153 19.54 3.22 -4.91
N TYR A 154 18.43 2.53 -5.15
CA TYR A 154 17.08 2.96 -4.77
C TYR A 154 16.42 1.92 -3.87
N TYR A 155 15.78 2.40 -2.80
CA TYR A 155 15.08 1.55 -1.83
C TYR A 155 13.57 1.78 -1.96
N ILE A 156 12.86 0.78 -2.49
CA ILE A 156 11.43 0.87 -2.79
C ILE A 156 10.65 -0.03 -1.84
N ALA A 157 9.77 0.56 -1.04
CA ALA A 157 8.85 -0.17 -0.19
C ALA A 157 7.70 -0.76 -1.02
N THR A 158 7.35 -2.01 -0.74
CA THR A 158 6.25 -2.73 -1.40
C THR A 158 5.75 -3.84 -0.48
N ASN A 159 5.01 -4.80 -1.02
CA ASN A 159 4.63 -6.02 -0.33
C ASN A 159 5.34 -7.26 -0.89
N ASP A 160 5.45 -8.29 -0.05
CA ASP A 160 5.98 -9.62 -0.38
C ASP A 160 5.38 -10.22 -1.65
N TYR A 161 4.05 -10.16 -1.81
CA TYR A 161 3.37 -10.66 -3.01
C TYR A 161 3.89 -10.01 -4.29
N LEU A 162 4.05 -8.68 -4.30
CA LEU A 162 4.62 -7.95 -5.44
C LEU A 162 6.12 -8.20 -5.62
N ALA A 163 6.88 -8.22 -4.53
CA ALA A 163 8.32 -8.45 -4.57
C ALA A 163 8.67 -9.82 -5.18
N LEU A 164 7.81 -10.82 -4.97
CA LEU A 164 7.92 -12.15 -5.56
C LEU A 164 7.33 -12.27 -6.98
N GLY A 165 6.97 -11.14 -7.62
CA GLY A 165 6.51 -11.10 -9.01
C GLY A 165 4.99 -11.13 -9.22
N GLY A 166 4.20 -10.98 -8.15
CA GLY A 166 2.76 -10.81 -8.21
C GLY A 166 2.31 -9.71 -9.18
N ASP A 167 1.09 -9.83 -9.71
CA ASP A 167 0.54 -8.92 -10.73
C ASP A 167 1.41 -8.71 -12.00
N ASN A 168 2.28 -9.69 -12.30
CA ASN A 168 3.29 -9.65 -13.36
C ASN A 168 4.36 -8.56 -13.16
N MET A 169 4.62 -8.14 -11.92
CA MET A 169 5.68 -7.18 -11.58
C MET A 169 7.05 -7.88 -11.44
N TRP A 170 7.40 -8.71 -12.43
CA TRP A 170 8.63 -9.52 -12.44
C TRP A 170 9.93 -8.72 -12.32
N PHE A 171 9.87 -7.41 -12.59
CA PHE A 171 11.02 -6.51 -12.43
C PHE A 171 11.52 -6.47 -10.98
N PHE A 172 10.66 -6.75 -9.97
CA PHE A 172 11.11 -6.86 -8.58
C PHE A 172 12.16 -7.95 -8.36
N GLY A 173 12.16 -9.02 -9.17
CA GLY A 173 13.17 -10.07 -9.09
C GLY A 173 14.59 -9.64 -9.48
N LYS A 174 14.78 -8.42 -9.99
CA LYS A 174 16.12 -7.83 -10.22
C LYS A 174 16.71 -7.16 -8.98
N GLY A 175 15.87 -6.85 -7.98
CA GLY A 175 16.29 -6.17 -6.77
C GLY A 175 16.66 -7.15 -5.64
N GLU A 176 17.38 -6.63 -4.66
CA GLU A 176 17.67 -7.32 -3.40
C GLU A 176 16.50 -7.06 -2.43
N ILE A 177 15.81 -8.12 -2.01
CA ILE A 177 14.68 -8.03 -1.07
C ILE A 177 15.22 -7.95 0.36
N ILE A 178 14.68 -7.00 1.13
CA ILE A 178 14.91 -6.81 2.56
C ILE A 178 13.57 -7.02 3.27
N ASP A 179 13.46 -8.12 4.00
CA ASP A 179 12.25 -8.47 4.76
C ASP A 179 12.16 -7.66 6.05
N THR A 180 11.03 -6.97 6.25
CA THR A 180 10.81 -6.20 7.49
C THR A 180 10.16 -7.01 8.60
N ASN A 181 9.53 -8.14 8.24
CA ASN A 181 8.64 -8.95 9.08
C ASN A 181 7.43 -8.20 9.66
N GLU A 182 7.15 -6.96 9.23
CA GLU A 182 5.94 -6.23 9.62
C GLU A 182 4.77 -6.55 8.68
N LYS A 183 3.59 -6.83 9.25
CA LYS A 183 2.36 -7.01 8.48
C LYS A 183 1.81 -5.65 8.05
N LEU A 184 1.43 -5.51 6.78
CA LEU A 184 0.89 -4.24 6.27
C LEU A 184 -0.42 -3.84 6.95
N ARG A 185 -1.28 -4.81 7.32
CA ARG A 185 -2.52 -4.50 8.04
C ARG A 185 -2.24 -3.88 9.41
N ASP A 186 -1.27 -4.42 10.15
CA ASP A 186 -0.89 -3.89 11.46
C ASP A 186 -0.28 -2.49 11.34
N ILE A 187 0.54 -2.28 10.30
CA ILE A 187 1.04 -0.95 9.94
C ILE A 187 -0.12 0.00 9.70
N PHE A 188 -1.12 -0.37 8.89
CA PHE A 188 -2.25 0.50 8.60
C PHE A 188 -3.08 0.79 9.85
N ILE A 189 -3.40 -0.21 10.66
CA ILE A 189 -4.10 0.00 11.94
C ILE A 189 -3.33 1.01 12.80
N ARG A 190 -2.00 0.83 12.92
CA ARG A 190 -1.13 1.75 13.67
C ARG A 190 -1.17 3.15 13.09
N GLU A 191 -1.04 3.32 11.78
CA GLU A 191 -1.04 4.64 11.13
C GLU A 191 -2.40 5.33 11.20
N PHE A 192 -3.52 4.61 11.03
CA PHE A 192 -4.86 5.17 11.28
C PHE A 192 -5.02 5.60 12.74
N LYS A 193 -4.56 4.81 13.73
CA LYS A 193 -4.60 5.20 15.16
C LYS A 193 -3.71 6.40 15.49
N LYS A 194 -2.59 6.58 14.80
CA LYS A 194 -1.68 7.74 14.97
C LYS A 194 -2.30 9.05 14.49
N HIS A 195 -3.29 9.00 13.59
CA HIS A 195 -3.94 10.17 13.00
C HIS A 195 -5.40 10.22 13.44
N PRO A 196 -5.75 11.04 14.46
CA PRO A 196 -7.13 11.14 14.94
C PRO A 196 -8.13 11.50 13.83
N GLU A 197 -7.71 12.35 12.89
CA GLU A 197 -8.40 12.65 11.63
C GLU A 197 -7.52 12.24 10.45
N VAL A 198 -8.10 11.52 9.49
CA VAL A 198 -7.45 11.14 8.24
C VAL A 198 -7.91 12.06 7.12
N VAL A 199 -6.93 12.75 6.53
CA VAL A 199 -7.09 13.56 5.33
C VAL A 199 -6.28 12.88 4.22
N PRO A 200 -6.92 12.36 3.16
CA PRO A 200 -6.20 11.71 2.08
C PRO A 200 -5.36 12.72 1.29
N PRO A 201 -4.19 12.31 0.77
CA PRO A 201 -3.37 13.17 -0.06
C PRO A 201 -4.08 13.51 -1.38
N THR A 202 -3.97 14.77 -1.80
CA THR A 202 -4.55 15.27 -3.06
C THR A 202 -3.54 15.31 -4.22
N ALA A 203 -2.30 14.90 -3.97
CA ALA A 203 -1.22 14.93 -4.96
C ALA A 203 -1.50 13.96 -6.12
N ILE A 204 -1.34 14.46 -7.35
CA ILE A 204 -1.39 13.65 -8.57
C ILE A 204 0.00 13.03 -8.79
N ARG A 205 0.07 11.70 -8.73
CA ARG A 205 1.29 10.89 -8.81
C ARG A 205 1.33 10.07 -10.10
N LEU A 206 0.19 9.56 -10.54
CA LEU A 206 0.00 8.83 -11.79
C LEU A 206 -0.79 9.67 -12.79
N THR A 207 -0.37 9.67 -14.05
CA THR A 207 -1.12 10.32 -15.13
C THR A 207 -1.04 9.48 -16.39
N PHE A 208 -2.18 9.01 -16.90
CA PHE A 208 -2.26 8.22 -18.12
C PHE A 208 -3.01 8.99 -19.21
N ILE A 209 -2.26 9.55 -20.15
CA ILE A 209 -2.77 10.28 -21.32
C ILE A 209 -2.85 9.29 -22.49
N LYS A 210 -4.00 9.29 -23.17
CA LYS A 210 -4.27 8.41 -24.32
C LYS A 210 -3.49 8.83 -25.56
#